data_AF-A0A814Q9W0-F1
#
_entry.id   AF-A0A814Q9W0-F1
#
_cell.length_a   1.000
_cell.length_b   1.000
_cell.length_c   1.000
_cell.angle_alpha   90.00
_cell.angle_beta   90.00
_cell.angle_gamma   90.00
#
_symmetry.space_group_name_H-M   'P 1'
#
loop_
_entity.id
_entity.type
_entity.pdbx_description
1 polymer ?
#
loop_
_entity_poly.entity_id
_entity_poly.type
_entity_poly.pdbx_seq_one_letter_code
_entity_poly.pdbx_strand_id
1 'polypeptide(L)'
;MYDSVFIHESAYSIEGGKSASGEWCDAVARDSCVPDAYVNSNYADNFAQVAVLWVHLVGTGRDKDFSGTQFACMRNQLLQMAKYIPAASIQP
;
A
#
# COMPACT_ATOMS: atom_id res chain seq x y z
N MET A 1 14.59 8.30 -7.49
CA MET A 1 13.64 8.62 -6.41
C MET A 1 12.31 8.79 -7.08
N TYR A 2 11.39 7.84 -6.89
CA TYR A 2 10.04 7.97 -7.43
C TYR A 2 9.34 9.12 -6.70
N ASP A 3 8.71 10.01 -7.46
CA ASP A 3 7.87 11.06 -6.89
C ASP A 3 6.67 10.39 -6.21
N SER A 4 6.55 10.57 -4.90
CA SER A 4 5.46 9.98 -4.11
C SER A 4 4.09 10.43 -4.59
N VAL A 5 3.99 11.66 -5.12
CA VAL A 5 2.73 12.18 -5.68
C VAL A 5 2.38 11.42 -6.95
N PHE A 6 3.34 11.21 -7.85
CA PHE A 6 3.08 10.47 -9.09
C PHE A 6 2.61 9.04 -8.82
N ILE A 7 3.22 8.33 -7.86
CA ILE A 7 2.78 6.98 -7.50
C ILE A 7 1.38 7.02 -6.88
N HIS A 8 1.11 7.95 -5.98
CA HIS A 8 -0.19 8.11 -5.34
C HIS A 8 -1.30 8.30 -6.39
N GLU A 9 -1.11 9.24 -7.32
CA GLU A 9 -2.10 9.51 -8.37
C GLU A 9 -2.21 8.36 -9.39
N SER A 10 -1.09 7.66 -9.68
CA SER A 10 -1.12 6.47 -10.54
C SER A 10 -1.88 5.31 -9.90
N ALA A 11 -1.81 5.18 -8.58
CA ALA A 11 -2.53 4.14 -7.85
C ALA A 11 -4.05 4.28 -8.00
N TYR A 12 -4.58 5.51 -8.07
CA TYR A 12 -5.99 5.76 -8.40
C TYR A 12 -6.40 5.19 -9.76
N SER A 13 -5.51 5.25 -10.74
CA SER A 13 -5.77 4.69 -12.08
C SER A 13 -5.75 3.15 -12.09
N ILE A 14 -5.04 2.53 -11.15
CA ILE A 14 -4.83 1.07 -11.08
C ILE A 14 -5.82 0.40 -10.12
N GLU A 15 -6.36 1.13 -9.15
CA GLU A 15 -7.20 0.55 -8.10
C GLU A 15 -8.46 -0.11 -8.69
N GLY A 16 -9.13 0.50 -9.67
CA GLY A 16 -10.24 -0.11 -10.42
C GLY A 16 -11.31 -0.73 -9.52
N GLY A 17 -11.63 -0.10 -8.38
CA GLY A 17 -12.58 -0.59 -7.38
C GLY A 17 -11.99 -1.52 -6.31
N LYS A 18 -10.68 -1.80 -6.34
CA LYS A 18 -10.01 -2.63 -5.32
C LYS A 18 -10.08 -2.00 -3.92
N SER A 19 -10.00 -0.68 -3.80
CA SER A 19 -10.13 -0.01 -2.49
C SER A 19 -11.53 -0.17 -1.88
N ALA A 20 -12.56 -0.37 -2.70
CA ALA A 20 -13.93 -0.63 -2.25
C ALA A 20 -14.20 -2.14 -2.06
N SER A 21 -13.23 -3.01 -2.37
CA SER A 21 -13.39 -4.45 -2.21
C SER A 21 -13.40 -4.86 -0.73
N GLY A 22 -14.13 -5.94 -0.42
CA GLY A 22 -14.11 -6.50 0.94
C GLY A 22 -12.71 -6.91 1.38
N GLU A 23 -11.86 -7.37 0.45
CA GLU A 23 -10.48 -7.78 0.74
C GLU A 23 -9.61 -6.62 1.24
N TRP A 24 -9.79 -5.43 0.66
CA TRP A 24 -9.08 -4.23 1.07
C TRP A 24 -9.63 -3.69 2.39
N CYS A 25 -10.95 -3.54 2.49
CA CYS A 25 -11.61 -3.08 3.72
C CYS A 25 -11.25 -3.96 4.92
N ASP A 26 -11.27 -5.28 4.75
CA ASP A 26 -10.89 -6.24 5.80
C ASP A 26 -9.41 -6.13 6.18
N ALA A 27 -8.53 -5.85 5.22
CA ALA A 27 -7.11 -5.67 5.49
C ALA A 27 -6.87 -4.39 6.31
N VAL A 28 -7.51 -3.28 5.95
CA VAL A 28 -7.46 -2.02 6.71
C VAL A 28 -8.02 -2.23 8.13
N ALA A 29 -9.13 -2.96 8.28
CA ALA A 29 -9.75 -3.19 9.58
C ALA A 29 -8.94 -4.12 10.52
N ARG A 30 -8.07 -4.98 9.97
CA ARG A 30 -7.21 -5.89 10.74
C ARG A 30 -5.89 -5.25 11.16
N ASP A 31 -5.52 -4.17 10.52
CA ASP A 31 -4.30 -3.43 10.81
C ASP A 31 -4.55 -2.38 11.90
N SER A 32 -3.54 -2.15 12.73
CA SER A 32 -3.61 -1.17 13.84
C SER A 32 -3.03 0.18 13.48
N CYS A 33 -2.46 0.32 12.28
CA CYS A 33 -1.92 1.57 11.77
C CYS A 33 -2.18 1.76 10.28
N VAL A 34 -2.07 3.00 9.83
CA VAL A 34 -2.13 3.44 8.44
C VAL A 34 -0.90 4.31 8.13
N PRO A 35 -0.51 4.48 6.86
CA PRO A 35 0.75 5.15 6.51
C PRO A 35 0.88 6.60 7.03
N ASP A 36 -0.22 7.35 7.09
CA ASP A 36 -0.28 8.69 7.68
C ASP A 36 -1.70 9.03 8.16
N ALA A 37 -1.90 10.19 8.77
CA ALA A 37 -3.22 10.60 9.27
C ALA A 37 -4.20 11.04 8.15
N TYR A 38 -3.68 11.44 6.98
CA TYR A 38 -4.49 11.88 5.84
C TYR A 38 -5.27 10.70 5.26
N VAL A 39 -4.70 9.50 5.23
CA VAL A 39 -5.36 8.28 4.73
C VAL A 39 -6.53 7.71 5.54
N ASN A 40 -6.92 8.34 6.65
CA ASN A 40 -8.19 8.02 7.33
C ASN A 40 -9.40 8.73 6.70
N SER A 41 -9.21 9.51 5.64
CA SER A 41 -10.28 10.19 4.90
C SER A 41 -11.20 9.21 4.17
N ASN A 42 -10.65 8.21 3.47
CA ASN A 42 -11.38 7.14 2.80
C ASN A 42 -10.44 5.97 2.38
N TYR A 43 -11.04 4.85 1.99
CA TYR A 43 -10.29 3.64 1.60
C TYR A 43 -9.45 3.79 0.32
N ALA A 44 -9.80 4.72 -0.57
CA ALA A 44 -9.11 4.93 -1.84
C ALA A 44 -7.81 5.73 -1.64
N ASP A 45 -7.85 6.80 -0.83
CA ASP A 45 -6.65 7.52 -0.36
C ASP A 45 -5.72 6.56 0.39
N ASN A 46 -6.29 5.72 1.28
CA ASN A 46 -5.54 4.69 1.98
C ASN A 46 -4.83 3.74 1.00
N PHE A 47 -5.54 3.23 0.00
CA PHE A 47 -4.97 2.42 -1.08
C PHE A 47 -3.81 3.12 -1.78
N ALA A 48 -4.01 4.35 -2.23
CA ALA A 48 -3.02 5.11 -2.96
C ALA A 48 -1.74 5.32 -2.16
N GLN A 49 -1.85 5.65 -0.86
CA GLN A 49 -0.69 5.87 -0.02
C GLN A 49 0.03 4.58 0.37
N VAL A 50 -0.69 3.48 0.61
CA VAL A 50 -0.07 2.17 0.83
C VAL A 50 0.68 1.73 -0.43
N ALA A 51 0.21 2.07 -1.63
CA ALA A 51 0.93 1.81 -2.88
C ALA A 51 2.27 2.55 -2.94
N VAL A 52 2.31 3.83 -2.53
CA VAL A 52 3.57 4.60 -2.42
C VAL A 52 4.56 3.88 -1.49
N LEU A 53 4.09 3.48 -0.30
CA LEU A 53 4.93 2.79 0.66
C LEU A 53 5.44 1.45 0.12
N TRP A 54 4.56 0.67 -0.50
CA TRP A 54 4.91 -0.61 -1.11
C TRP A 54 5.99 -0.46 -2.19
N VAL A 55 5.83 0.50 -3.11
CA VAL A 55 6.83 0.78 -4.16
C VAL A 55 8.18 1.18 -3.55
N HIS A 56 8.17 1.99 -2.49
CA HIS A 56 9.39 2.34 -1.78
C HIS A 56 10.06 1.14 -1.11
N LEU A 57 9.29 0.23 -0.50
CA LEU A 57 9.81 -0.97 0.15
C LEU A 57 10.44 -1.92 -0.87
N VAL A 58 9.79 -2.14 -2.02
CA VAL A 58 10.34 -2.94 -3.12
C VAL A 58 11.61 -2.30 -3.68
N GLY A 59 11.58 -0.99 -3.97
CA GLY A 59 12.74 -0.26 -4.50
C GLY A 59 13.93 -0.22 -3.53
N THR A 60 13.71 -0.41 -2.23
CA THR A 60 14.77 -0.50 -1.20
C THR A 60 15.10 -1.92 -0.76
N GLY A 61 14.46 -2.94 -1.33
CA GLY A 61 14.66 -4.35 -0.97
C GLY A 61 14.17 -4.74 0.43
N ARG A 62 13.21 -3.98 0.98
CA ARG A 62 12.63 -4.15 2.33
C ARG A 62 11.22 -4.74 2.32
N ASP A 63 10.82 -5.37 1.21
CA ASP A 63 9.50 -5.94 0.95
C ASP A 63 9.30 -7.37 1.49
N LYS A 64 10.36 -8.00 2.00
CA LYS A 64 10.38 -9.46 2.30
C LYS A 64 9.91 -9.84 3.71
N ASP A 65 9.94 -8.93 4.66
CA ASP A 65 9.51 -9.21 6.03
C ASP A 65 8.94 -7.96 6.70
N PHE A 66 7.66 -8.02 7.08
CA PHE A 66 6.98 -6.95 7.83
C PHE A 66 6.94 -7.23 9.33
N SER A 67 7.23 -8.44 9.78
CA SER A 67 7.01 -8.89 11.17
C SER A 67 7.91 -8.22 12.21
N GLY A 68 9.13 -7.81 11.83
CA GLY A 68 10.08 -7.08 12.68
C GLY A 68 10.25 -5.60 12.34
N THR A 69 9.44 -5.06 11.44
CA THR A 69 9.60 -3.68 10.93
C THR A 69 8.62 -2.72 11.57
N GLN A 70 8.89 -1.42 11.43
CA GLN A 70 7.93 -0.36 11.74
C GLN A 70 6.58 -0.49 10.99
N PHE A 71 6.48 -1.40 10.01
CA PHE A 71 5.27 -1.65 9.22
C PHE A 71 4.48 -2.89 9.66
N ALA A 72 4.89 -3.57 10.74
CA ALA A 72 4.19 -4.76 11.24
C ALA A 72 2.70 -4.49 11.53
N CYS A 73 2.38 -3.28 11.98
CA CYS A 73 1.02 -2.84 12.29
C CYS A 73 0.11 -2.65 11.06
N MET A 74 0.69 -2.56 9.86
CA MET A 74 -0.02 -2.42 8.58
C MET A 74 0.25 -3.57 7.61
N ARG A 75 0.59 -4.73 8.16
CA ARG A 75 1.01 -5.90 7.39
C ARG A 75 -0.08 -6.36 6.44
N ASN A 76 -1.36 -6.32 6.83
CA ASN A 76 -2.43 -6.86 5.99
C ASN A 76 -2.63 -5.98 4.74
N GLN A 77 -2.62 -4.66 4.89
CA GLN A 77 -2.66 -3.70 3.78
C GLN A 77 -1.49 -3.93 2.81
N LEU A 78 -0.26 -4.08 3.32
CA LEU A 78 0.92 -4.35 2.48
C LEU A 78 0.86 -5.69 1.75
N LEU A 79 0.33 -6.73 2.40
CA LEU A 79 0.13 -8.04 1.76
C LEU A 79 -0.92 -7.97 0.64
N GLN A 80 -1.97 -7.17 0.77
CA GLN A 80 -2.91 -6.96 -0.34
C GLN A 80 -2.26 -6.16 -1.47
N MET A 81 -1.49 -5.12 -1.13
CA MET A 81 -0.79 -4.31 -2.13
C MET A 81 0.20 -5.14 -2.95
N ALA A 82 0.89 -6.09 -2.32
CA ALA A 82 1.77 -7.04 -3.02
C ALA A 82 1.04 -7.93 -4.03
N LYS A 83 -0.25 -8.22 -3.83
CA LYS A 83 -1.07 -8.96 -4.80
C LYS A 83 -1.53 -8.07 -5.95
N TYR A 84 -1.89 -6.82 -5.65
CA TYR A 84 -2.41 -5.87 -6.63
C TYR A 84 -1.32 -5.25 -7.50
N ILE A 85 -0.13 -5.03 -6.93
CA ILE A 85 1.05 -4.49 -7.58
C ILE A 85 2.23 -5.43 -7.28
N PRO A 86 2.40 -6.51 -8.06
CA PRO A 86 3.49 -7.47 -7.83
C PRO A 86 4.86 -6.78 -7.86
N ALA A 87 5.80 -7.17 -6.99
CA ALA A 87 7.14 -6.56 -6.96
C ALA A 87 7.85 -6.59 -8.32
N ALA A 88 7.61 -7.64 -9.12
CA ALA A 88 8.15 -7.78 -10.47
C ALA A 88 7.62 -6.74 -11.49
N SER A 89 6.49 -6.08 -11.20
CA SER A 89 5.95 -5.00 -12.05
C SER A 89 6.50 -3.63 -11.69
N ILE A 90 7.26 -3.51 -10.61
CA ILE A 90 7.88 -2.26 -10.18
C ILE A 90 9.27 -2.19 -10.83
N GLN A 91 9.39 -1.32 -11.83
CA GLN A 91 10.67 -1.08 -12.49
C GLN A 91 11.65 -0.37 -11.53
N PRO A 92 12.96 -0.59 -11.65
CA PRO A 92 13.98 0.07 -10.83
C PRO A 92 14.19 1.53 -11.19
#